data_AF-A0A854WTA9-F1
#
_entry.id   AF-A0A854WTA9-F1
#
_cell.length_a   1.000
_cell.length_b   1.000
_cell.length_c   1.000
_cell.angle_alpha   90.00
_cell.angle_beta   90.00
_cell.angle_gamma   90.00
#
_symmetry.space_group_name_H-M   'P 1'
#
loop_
_entity.id
_entity.type
_entity.pdbx_description
1 polymer ?
#
loop_
_entity_poly.entity_id
_entity_poly.type
_entity_poly.pdbx_seq_one_letter_code
_entity_poly.pdbx_strand_id
1 'polypeptide(L)'
;MLKNKLTYAGIIPDNELTPEQLKHRYEIYESVKRWGDYFSSFYGAKNAEIILNNITTLYSQKKGTPDVSIDEAMRLLTFKEVLDIIYRATNNLPAKRREVKPCKN
;
A
#
# COMPACT_ATOMS: atom_id res chain seq x y z
N MET A 1 10.60 18.19 -10.98
CA MET A 1 11.30 17.88 -9.71
C MET A 1 10.25 17.82 -8.60
N LEU A 2 9.99 16.62 -8.07
CA LEU A 2 9.03 16.36 -6.99
C LEU A 2 9.63 16.75 -5.64
N LYS A 3 9.87 18.05 -5.42
CA LYS A 3 10.40 18.52 -4.14
C LYS A 3 9.34 18.31 -3.05
N ASN A 4 9.63 17.41 -2.11
CA ASN A 4 8.95 17.25 -0.82
C ASN A 4 7.52 16.68 -0.88
N LYS A 5 7.36 15.37 -1.11
CA LYS A 5 6.13 14.66 -0.70
C LYS A 5 6.44 13.66 0.42
N LEU A 6 5.62 13.70 1.46
CA LEU A 6 5.69 12.80 2.62
C LEU A 6 5.70 11.34 2.17
N THR A 7 6.59 10.54 2.76
CA THR A 7 6.56 9.08 2.67
C THR A 7 6.20 8.48 4.03
N TYR A 8 5.77 7.21 4.04
CA TYR A 8 5.45 6.46 5.26
C TYR A 8 6.67 6.27 6.20
N ALA A 9 7.89 6.50 5.69
CA ALA A 9 9.17 6.38 6.41
C ALA A 9 9.78 7.73 6.83
N GLY A 10 9.08 8.86 6.63
CA GLY A 10 9.57 10.22 6.92
C GLY A 10 9.87 11.04 5.65
N ILE A 11 10.58 12.16 5.80
CA ILE A 11 11.02 13.02 4.69
C ILE A 11 12.52 12.78 4.49
N ILE A 12 12.90 11.84 3.63
CA ILE A 12 14.28 11.74 3.12
C ILE A 12 14.35 12.60 1.86
N PRO A 13 15.14 13.68 1.83
CA PRO A 13 15.20 14.55 0.68
C PRO A 13 15.90 13.84 -0.50
N ASP A 14 15.42 14.14 -1.71
CA ASP A 14 15.82 13.41 -2.93
C ASP A 14 17.33 13.46 -3.22
N ASN A 15 18.04 14.47 -2.73
CA ASN A 15 19.50 14.63 -2.88
C ASN A 15 20.32 13.66 -2.02
N GLU A 16 19.69 12.95 -1.09
CA GLU A 16 20.33 11.93 -0.24
C GLU A 16 20.13 10.50 -0.79
N LEU A 17 19.45 10.36 -1.93
CA LEU A 17 19.15 9.08 -2.55
C LEU A 17 20.03 8.82 -3.78
N THR A 18 20.40 7.56 -4.00
CA THR A 18 21.00 7.14 -5.27
C THR A 18 19.98 7.26 -6.41
N PRO A 19 20.42 7.36 -7.68
CA PRO A 19 19.51 7.35 -8.83
C PRO A 19 18.54 6.16 -8.85
N GLU A 20 18.99 4.99 -8.42
CA GLU A 20 18.18 3.77 -8.33
C GLU A 20 17.09 3.90 -7.26
N GLN A 21 17.44 4.45 -6.09
CA GLN A 21 16.47 4.68 -5.01
C GLN A 21 15.42 5.73 -5.40
N LEU A 22 15.83 6.78 -6.11
CA LEU A 22 14.92 7.80 -6.66
C LEU A 22 13.96 7.20 -7.68
N LYS A 23 14.48 6.38 -8.59
CA LYS A 23 13.66 5.69 -9.59
C LYS A 23 12.64 4.76 -8.91
N HIS A 24 13.08 3.96 -7.94
CA HIS A 24 12.20 3.07 -7.19
C HIS A 24 11.09 3.84 -6.44
N ARG A 25 11.45 4.95 -5.77
CA ARG A 25 10.47 5.83 -5.12
C ARG A 25 9.45 6.39 -6.12
N TYR A 26 9.90 6.82 -7.29
CA TYR A 26 9.00 7.34 -8.33
C TYR A 26 8.03 6.26 -8.83
N GLU A 27 8.49 5.03 -9.01
CA GLU A 27 7.65 3.90 -9.40
C GLU A 27 6.57 3.59 -8.35
N ILE A 28 6.93 3.62 -7.06
CA ILE A 28 5.97 3.47 -5.95
C ILE A 28 4.92 4.59 -6.02
N TYR A 29 5.36 5.84 -6.17
CA TYR A 29 4.45 7.00 -6.22
C TYR A 29 3.46 6.91 -7.38
N GLU A 30 3.94 6.64 -8.60
CA GLU A 30 3.07 6.51 -9.78
C GLU A 30 2.12 5.32 -9.65
N SER A 31 2.55 4.22 -9.02
CA SER A 31 1.70 3.08 -8.70
C SER A 31 0.58 3.46 -7.73
N VAL A 32 0.92 4.09 -6.61
CA VAL A 32 -0.05 4.54 -5.59
C VAL A 32 -1.05 5.52 -6.20
N LYS A 33 -0.59 6.49 -7.00
CA LYS A 33 -1.47 7.45 -7.67
C LYS A 33 -2.43 6.76 -8.64
N ARG A 34 -1.92 5.91 -9.54
CA ARG A 34 -2.74 5.21 -10.54
C ARG A 34 -3.80 4.33 -9.89
N TRP A 35 -3.43 3.54 -8.88
CA TRP A 35 -4.37 2.68 -8.18
C TRP A 35 -5.33 3.48 -7.28
N GLY A 36 -4.87 4.61 -6.72
CA GLY A 36 -5.71 5.55 -6.01
C GLY A 36 -6.79 6.15 -6.89
N ASP A 37 -6.44 6.63 -8.09
CA ASP A 37 -7.38 7.16 -9.07
C ASP A 37 -8.37 6.07 -9.51
N TYR A 38 -7.88 4.86 -9.79
CA TYR A 38 -8.70 3.70 -10.13
C TYR A 38 -9.74 3.41 -9.03
N PHE A 39 -9.32 3.14 -7.80
CA PHE A 39 -10.27 2.84 -6.71
C PHE A 39 -11.17 4.02 -6.36
N SER A 40 -10.68 5.25 -6.47
CA SER A 40 -11.48 6.45 -6.20
C SER A 40 -12.65 6.56 -7.18
N SER A 41 -12.45 6.18 -8.44
CA SER A 41 -13.51 6.20 -9.46
C SER A 41 -14.68 5.26 -9.18
N PHE A 42 -14.44 4.16 -8.44
CA PHE A 42 -15.48 3.18 -8.10
C PHE A 42 -16.05 3.36 -6.70
N TYR A 43 -15.20 3.71 -5.72
CA TYR A 43 -15.53 3.63 -4.30
C TYR A 43 -15.43 4.96 -3.56
N GLY A 44 -14.99 6.03 -4.23
CA GLY A 44 -14.73 7.34 -3.64
C GLY A 44 -13.35 7.43 -2.96
N ALA A 45 -12.83 8.66 -2.85
CA ALA A 45 -11.46 8.92 -2.38
C ALA A 45 -11.15 8.33 -0.99
N LYS A 46 -12.10 8.45 -0.05
CA LYS A 46 -11.96 7.89 1.31
C LYS A 46 -11.73 6.38 1.28
N ASN A 47 -12.54 5.64 0.51
CA ASN A 47 -12.42 4.19 0.45
C ASN A 47 -11.19 3.76 -0.33
N ALA A 48 -10.80 4.51 -1.37
CA ALA A 48 -9.57 4.26 -2.10
C ALA A 48 -8.34 4.33 -1.18
N GLU A 49 -8.26 5.34 -0.31
CA GLU A 49 -7.19 5.46 0.69
C GLU A 49 -7.14 4.24 1.63
N ILE A 50 -8.30 3.83 2.16
CA ILE A 50 -8.40 2.65 3.04
C ILE A 50 -7.97 1.37 2.31
N ILE A 51 -8.38 1.19 1.05
CA ILE A 51 -8.02 0.04 0.22
C ILE A 51 -6.51 -0.01 0.02
N LEU A 52 -5.89 1.09 -0.42
CA LEU A 52 -4.46 1.16 -0.68
C LEU A 52 -3.65 0.87 0.60
N ASN A 53 -4.03 1.48 1.73
CA ASN A 53 -3.38 1.25 3.01
C ASN A 53 -3.48 -0.22 3.46
N ASN A 54 -4.62 -0.87 3.22
CA ASN A 54 -4.80 -2.28 3.59
C ASN A 54 -4.02 -3.23 2.66
N ILE A 55 -3.87 -2.90 1.37
CA ILE A 55 -3.02 -3.66 0.44
C ILE A 55 -1.56 -3.62 0.89
N THR A 56 -1.02 -2.43 1.14
CA THR A 56 0.38 -2.26 1.58
C THR A 56 0.63 -2.89 2.95
N THR A 57 -0.33 -2.77 3.87
CA THR A 57 -0.27 -3.41 5.19
C THR A 57 -0.23 -4.94 5.07
N LEU A 58 -1.12 -5.54 4.29
CA LEU A 58 -1.18 -6.99 4.14
C LEU A 58 0.08 -7.53 3.43
N TYR A 59 0.60 -6.79 2.45
CA TYR A 59 1.89 -7.09 1.85
C TYR A 59 3.03 -7.06 2.87
N SER A 60 3.13 -5.97 3.65
CA SER A 60 4.18 -5.78 4.67
C SER A 60 4.13 -6.89 5.71
N GLN A 61 2.95 -7.37 6.08
CA GLN A 61 2.78 -8.52 6.98
C GLN A 61 3.34 -9.83 6.41
N LYS A 62 3.35 -9.99 5.08
CA LYS A 62 3.88 -11.19 4.39
C LYS A 62 5.37 -11.10 4.11
N LYS A 63 5.90 -9.90 3.81
CA LYS A 63 7.27 -9.72 3.31
C LYS A 63 8.20 -8.94 4.26
N GLY A 64 7.66 -8.26 5.25
CA GLY A 64 8.42 -7.46 6.22
C GLY A 64 8.89 -6.10 5.68
N THR A 65 8.49 -5.72 4.46
CA THR A 65 8.91 -4.45 3.83
C THR A 65 7.70 -3.56 3.52
N PRO A 66 7.69 -2.29 3.98
CA PRO A 66 6.59 -1.36 3.71
C PRO A 66 6.74 -0.57 2.40
N ASP A 67 7.98 -0.41 1.90
CA ASP A 67 8.24 0.29 0.63
C ASP A 67 8.04 -0.66 -0.55
N VAL A 68 6.81 -0.66 -1.07
CA VAL A 68 6.40 -1.50 -2.19
C VAL A 68 5.47 -0.73 -3.11
N SER A 69 5.55 -1.00 -4.42
CA SER A 69 4.52 -0.56 -5.36
C SER A 69 3.21 -1.35 -5.14
N ILE A 70 2.06 -0.73 -5.42
CA ILE A 70 0.78 -1.44 -5.33
C ILE A 70 0.73 -2.58 -6.36
N ASP A 71 1.33 -2.40 -7.53
CA ASP A 71 1.42 -3.46 -8.54
C ASP A 71 2.16 -4.70 -8.03
N GLU A 72 3.27 -4.51 -7.33
CA GLU A 72 4.02 -5.60 -6.72
C GLU A 72 3.27 -6.22 -5.54
N ALA A 73 2.62 -5.40 -4.72
CA ALA A 73 1.75 -5.91 -3.66
C ALA A 73 0.64 -6.80 -4.21
N MET A 74 -0.03 -6.35 -5.28
CA MET A 74 -1.11 -7.07 -5.96
C MET A 74 -0.66 -8.39 -6.61
N ARG A 75 0.62 -8.54 -7.00
CA ARG A 75 1.16 -9.82 -7.49
C ARG A 75 1.28 -10.89 -6.40
N LEU A 76 1.45 -10.47 -5.15
CA LEU A 76 1.64 -11.36 -4.01
C LEU A 76 0.35 -11.60 -3.22
N LEU A 77 -0.66 -10.75 -3.40
CA LEU A 77 -1.99 -10.95 -2.87
C LEU A 77 -2.84 -11.81 -3.81
N THR A 78 -3.61 -12.72 -3.24
CA THR A 78 -4.62 -13.46 -4.00
C THR A 78 -5.81 -12.56 -4.31
N PHE A 79 -6.52 -12.86 -5.41
CA PHE A 79 -7.75 -12.15 -5.78
C PHE A 79 -8.77 -12.07 -4.62
N LYS A 80 -8.90 -13.16 -3.85
CA LYS A 80 -9.77 -13.22 -2.67
C LYS A 80 -9.37 -12.23 -1.57
N GLU A 81 -8.07 -12.07 -1.33
CA GLU A 81 -7.57 -11.12 -0.32
C GLU A 81 -7.86 -9.68 -0.74
N VAL A 82 -7.67 -9.36 -2.03
CA VAL A 82 -8.01 -8.03 -2.58
C VAL A 82 -9.50 -7.75 -2.46
N LEU A 83 -10.36 -8.71 -2.82
CA LEU A 83 -11.81 -8.56 -2.68
C LEU A 83 -12.24 -8.36 -1.21
N ASP A 84 -11.65 -9.10 -0.26
CA ASP A 84 -11.94 -8.92 1.17
C ASP A 84 -11.53 -7.52 1.65
N ILE A 85 -10.39 -6.98 1.18
CA ILE A 85 -9.96 -5.61 1.48
C ILE A 85 -10.99 -4.61 0.96
N ILE A 86 -11.42 -4.73 -0.30
CA ILE A 86 -12.40 -3.83 -0.91
C ILE A 86 -13.73 -3.91 -0.16
N TYR A 87 -14.22 -5.12 0.11
CA TYR A 87 -15.46 -5.35 0.84
C TYR A 87 -15.43 -4.70 2.23
N ARG A 88 -14.33 -4.87 2.98
CA ARG A 88 -14.19 -4.28 4.31
C ARG A 88 -14.18 -2.77 4.26
N ALA A 89 -13.43 -2.19 3.31
CA ALA A 89 -13.34 -0.75 3.14
C ALA A 89 -14.72 -0.12 2.84
N THR A 90 -15.46 -0.70 1.90
CA THR A 90 -16.77 -0.16 1.48
C THR A 90 -17.87 -0.35 2.53
N ASN A 91 -17.70 -1.31 3.45
CA ASN A 91 -18.66 -1.57 4.54
C ASN A 91 -18.21 -1.00 5.89
N ASN A 92 -17.17 -0.15 5.94
CA ASN A 92 -16.58 0.39 7.17
C ASN A 92 -16.20 -0.69 8.20
N LEU A 93 -15.77 -1.86 7.73
CA LEU A 93 -15.31 -2.94 8.58
C LEU A 93 -13.81 -2.76 8.88
N PRO A 94 -13.35 -3.22 10.06
CA PRO A 94 -11.93 -3.16 10.38
C PRO A 94 -11.10 -4.01 9.42
N ALA A 95 -9.88 -3.54 9.15
CA ALA A 95 -8.87 -4.29 8.42
C ALA A 95 -8.67 -5.67 9.08
N LYS A 96 -8.47 -6.70 8.25
CA LYS A 96 -8.28 -8.06 8.74
C LYS A 96 -6.98 -8.11 9.54
N ARG A 97 -7.07 -8.37 10.85
CA ARG A 97 -5.89 -8.61 11.69
C ARG A 97 -5.26 -9.94 11.28
N ARG A 98 -3.93 -10.02 11.40
CA ARG A 98 -3.20 -11.28 11.32
C ARG A 98 -3.77 -12.23 12.37
N GLU A 99 -4.13 -13.45 11.98
CA GLU A 99 -4.34 -14.53 12.95
C GLU A 99 -2.98 -14.78 13.61
N VAL A 100 -2.80 -14.25 14.82
CA VAL A 100 -1.64 -14.57 15.63
C VAL A 100 -1.87 -16.00 16.07
N LYS A 101 -1.19 -16.97 15.43
CA LYS A 101 -1.10 -18.31 16.01
C LYS A 101 -0.51 -18.13 17.41
N PRO A 102 -1.19 -18.58 18.48
CA PRO A 102 -0.61 -18.48 19.81
C PRO A 102 0.74 -19.18 19.78
N CYS A 103 1.78 -18.50 20.25
CA CYS A 103 3.05 -19.17 20.54
C CYS A 103 2.71 -20.32 21.48
N LYS A 104 2.99 -21.55 21.06
CA LYS A 104 2.97 -22.69 21.99
C LYS A 104 4.08 -22.41 23.00
N ASN A 105 3.69 -22.14 24.24
CA ASN A 105 4.60 -22.13 25.39
C ASN A 105 5.21 -23.53 25.58
#